data_AF-A0A7C0YD77-F1
#
_entry.id   AF-A0A7C0YD77-F1
#
_cell.length_a   1.000
_cell.length_b   1.000
_cell.length_c   1.000
_cell.angle_alpha   90.00
_cell.angle_beta   90.00
_cell.angle_gamma   90.00
#
_symmetry.space_group_name_H-M   'P 1'
#
loop_
_entity.id
_entity.type
_entity.pdbx_description
1 polymer ?
#
loop_
_entity_poly.entity_id
_entity_poly.type
_entity_poly.pdbx_seq_one_letter_code
_entity_poly.pdbx_strand_id
1 'polypeptide(L)'
;MWKYRERLSYYEKLRRSLYEVLRDNLERRLIKVSLIDSFYNYLREGVEYSFLEKSELKPSSKKMEKESALFNTFIVIFCEGVISPQLKNYIRFFPENAVVKKNLQYLANFTLYERFNLNLRYFESPRFLDFLEQLLNVDYALLIQQDPTIKKKNRYSLTHFHVKIDWPIADAAEDLAKYLRYIRDNLYEHGDKVARILQNKLFEYYGCHHSVGGRRTAGLIAAQLLRRLDCISTVFVSSSESRSMYKYSERGVSKFFLIQLNEDQISALADREGMSKETFKTRYLYQAEDYYVGITEATYRHTVYSKPPEDGRLRKLKPAYSWLRLRDEFLHPRITAFNSRPISYKWIYASPSEQTQQKVAGEQDST
;
A
#
# COMPACT_ATOMS: atom_id res chain seq x y z
N MET A 1 -7.58 12.69 -15.15
CA MET A 1 -7.94 12.85 -13.72
C MET A 1 -9.31 12.26 -13.54
N TRP A 2 -9.49 11.38 -12.56
CA TRP A 2 -10.75 10.67 -12.38
C TRP A 2 -11.90 11.60 -12.01
N LYS A 3 -13.12 11.20 -12.37
CA LYS A 3 -14.34 11.97 -12.04
C LYS A 3 -14.68 11.78 -10.56
N TYR A 4 -15.09 12.86 -9.88
CA TYR A 4 -15.66 12.78 -8.54
C TYR A 4 -17.00 12.02 -8.54
N ARG A 5 -17.36 11.40 -7.41
CA ARG A 5 -18.50 10.49 -7.30
C ARG A 5 -19.83 11.17 -7.67
N GLU A 6 -19.96 12.46 -7.37
CA GLU A 6 -21.13 13.29 -7.63
C GLU A 6 -21.37 13.49 -9.12
N ARG A 7 -20.31 13.42 -9.93
CA ARG A 7 -20.33 13.59 -11.40
C ARG A 7 -20.47 12.26 -12.16
N LEU A 8 -20.68 11.16 -11.45
CA LEU A 8 -20.89 9.84 -12.03
C LEU A 8 -22.37 9.57 -12.27
N SER A 9 -22.67 8.83 -13.34
CA SER A 9 -23.97 8.19 -13.54
C SER A 9 -24.27 7.17 -12.44
N TYR A 10 -25.54 6.75 -12.34
CA TYR A 10 -25.95 5.72 -11.37
C TYR A 10 -25.13 4.43 -11.48
N TYR A 11 -24.91 3.93 -12.70
CA TYR A 11 -24.15 2.70 -12.94
C TYR A 11 -22.66 2.83 -12.58
N GLU A 12 -22.06 3.99 -12.85
CA GLU A 12 -20.68 4.27 -12.46
C GLU A 12 -20.55 4.39 -10.93
N LYS A 13 -21.52 5.00 -10.24
CA LYS A 13 -21.57 5.03 -8.76
C LYS A 13 -21.63 3.62 -8.18
N LEU A 14 -22.47 2.74 -8.76
CA LEU A 14 -22.58 1.34 -8.35
C LEU A 14 -21.26 0.59 -8.59
N ARG A 15 -20.64 0.76 -9.76
CA ARG A 15 -19.33 0.16 -10.08
C ARG A 15 -18.27 0.58 -9.08
N ARG A 16 -18.20 1.88 -8.76
CA ARG A 16 -17.23 2.41 -7.80
C ARG A 16 -17.46 1.89 -6.39
N SER A 17 -18.72 1.79 -5.96
CA SER A 17 -19.05 1.19 -4.66
C SER A 17 -18.63 -0.27 -4.59
N LEU A 18 -18.88 -1.06 -5.65
CA LEU A 18 -18.42 -2.44 -5.71
C LEU A 18 -16.89 -2.53 -5.68
N TYR A 19 -16.20 -1.69 -6.45
CA TYR A 19 -14.74 -1.60 -6.43
C TYR A 19 -14.20 -1.34 -5.02
N GLU A 20 -14.74 -0.35 -4.30
CA GLU A 20 -14.29 0.00 -2.95
C GLU A 20 -14.46 -1.19 -1.99
N VAL A 21 -15.61 -1.87 -2.02
CA VAL A 21 -15.85 -3.05 -1.18
C VAL A 21 -14.87 -4.19 -1.49
N LEU A 22 -14.64 -4.48 -2.77
CA LEU A 22 -13.71 -5.53 -3.19
C LEU A 22 -12.25 -5.16 -2.88
N ARG A 23 -11.89 -3.88 -3.00
CA ARG A 23 -10.57 -3.35 -2.65
C ARG A 23 -10.31 -3.54 -1.16
N ASP A 24 -11.28 -3.22 -0.31
CA ASP A 24 -11.13 -3.35 1.15
C ASP A 24 -10.98 -4.83 1.56
N ASN A 25 -11.68 -5.74 0.86
CA ASN A 25 -11.51 -7.19 1.04
C ASN A 25 -10.12 -7.68 0.60
N LEU A 26 -9.63 -7.20 -0.56
CA LEU A 26 -8.29 -7.49 -1.06
C LEU A 26 -7.21 -6.95 -0.11
N GLU A 27 -7.34 -5.71 0.36
CA GLU A 27 -6.43 -5.06 1.31
C GLU A 27 -6.26 -5.92 2.57
N ARG A 28 -7.35 -6.38 3.18
CA ARG A 28 -7.29 -7.24 4.37
C ARG A 28 -6.52 -8.53 4.12
N ARG A 29 -6.68 -9.16 2.95
CA ARG A 29 -5.90 -10.35 2.57
C ARG A 29 -4.43 -10.01 2.36
N LEU A 30 -4.12 -8.92 1.66
CA LEU A 30 -2.75 -8.51 1.39
C LEU A 30 -2.00 -8.10 2.66
N ILE A 31 -2.67 -7.46 3.63
CA ILE A 31 -2.12 -7.17 4.97
C ILE A 31 -1.73 -8.46 5.69
N LYS A 32 -2.62 -9.47 5.69
CA LYS A 32 -2.33 -10.79 6.27
C LYS A 32 -1.05 -11.37 5.66
N VAL A 33 -1.01 -11.47 4.33
CA VAL A 33 0.11 -12.11 3.61
C VAL A 33 1.41 -11.35 3.82
N SER A 34 1.40 -10.03 3.64
CA SER A 34 2.63 -9.22 3.71
C SER A 34 3.18 -9.06 5.12
N LEU A 35 2.33 -8.92 6.13
CA LEU A 35 2.76 -8.59 7.47
C LEU A 35 2.70 -9.79 8.40
N ILE A 36 1.52 -10.37 8.60
CA ILE A 36 1.30 -11.41 9.60
C ILE A 36 1.96 -12.73 9.19
N ASP A 37 1.74 -13.18 7.96
CA ASP A 37 2.33 -14.43 7.49
C ASP A 37 3.86 -14.29 7.39
N SER A 38 4.35 -13.13 6.96
CA SER A 38 5.79 -12.82 7.01
C SER A 38 6.33 -12.90 8.44
N PHE A 39 5.69 -12.25 9.41
CA PHE A 39 6.10 -12.31 10.81
C PHE A 39 6.20 -13.75 11.32
N TYR A 40 5.20 -14.59 11.04
CA TYR A 40 5.23 -16.00 11.41
C TYR A 40 6.18 -16.87 10.56
N ASN A 41 6.65 -16.41 9.39
CA ASN A 41 7.77 -17.04 8.68
C ASN A 41 9.07 -16.83 9.47
N TYR A 42 9.33 -15.62 9.97
CA TYR A 42 10.50 -15.31 10.78
C TYR A 42 10.53 -16.14 12.08
N LEU A 43 9.41 -16.19 12.80
CA LEU A 43 9.31 -16.99 14.03
C LEU A 43 9.54 -18.49 13.78
N ARG A 44 8.98 -19.05 12.70
CA ARG A 44 9.18 -20.48 12.38
C ARG A 44 10.62 -20.83 12.04
N GLU A 45 11.35 -19.92 11.41
CA GLU A 45 12.75 -20.12 11.06
C GLU A 45 13.71 -19.74 12.21
N GLY A 46 13.17 -19.35 13.37
CA GLY A 46 13.98 -18.90 14.52
C GLY A 46 14.78 -17.64 14.25
N VAL A 47 14.34 -16.80 13.30
CA VAL A 47 15.00 -15.55 12.93
C VAL A 47 14.25 -14.38 13.57
N GLU A 48 14.98 -13.46 14.19
CA GLU A 48 14.38 -12.26 14.78
C GLU A 48 13.72 -11.38 13.70
N TYR A 49 12.47 -10.98 13.95
CA TYR A 49 11.78 -10.03 13.09
C TYR A 49 12.20 -8.60 13.44
N SER A 50 12.87 -7.93 12.51
CA SER A 50 13.18 -6.51 12.65
C SER A 50 11.89 -5.69 12.49
N PHE A 51 11.47 -5.02 13.56
CA PHE A 51 10.33 -4.09 13.52
C PHE A 51 10.74 -2.76 12.90
N LEU A 52 9.78 -2.09 12.26
CA LEU A 52 9.99 -0.79 11.66
C LEU A 52 10.25 0.28 12.74
N GLU A 53 11.22 1.16 12.54
CA GLU A 53 11.46 2.28 13.45
C GLU A 53 10.57 3.49 13.17
N LYS A 54 10.19 4.25 14.21
CA LYS A 54 9.39 5.49 14.08
C LYS A 54 9.99 6.49 13.07
N SER A 55 11.32 6.52 12.98
CA SER A 55 12.07 7.40 12.07
C SER A 55 11.74 7.12 10.60
N GLU A 56 11.47 5.86 10.24
CA GLU A 56 11.21 5.38 8.87
C GLU A 56 9.84 5.80 8.31
N LEU A 57 8.92 6.22 9.20
CA LEU A 57 7.60 6.73 8.82
C LEU A 57 7.68 8.20 8.39
N LYS A 58 8.81 8.88 8.63
CA LYS A 58 9.05 10.19 8.02
C LYS A 58 9.28 10.00 6.51
N PRO A 59 8.57 10.74 5.63
CA PRO A 59 8.66 10.56 4.18
C PRO A 59 10.09 10.68 3.60
N SER A 60 10.96 11.43 4.26
CA SER A 60 12.35 11.69 3.85
C SER A 60 13.39 10.76 4.50
N SER A 61 12.97 9.80 5.32
CA SER A 61 13.91 8.93 6.04
C SER A 61 14.67 8.01 5.10
N LYS A 62 15.99 7.90 5.32
CA LYS A 62 16.86 7.01 4.57
C LYS A 62 17.26 5.85 5.47
N LYS A 63 16.56 4.72 5.35
CA LYS A 63 17.00 3.45 5.93
C LYS A 63 16.89 2.37 4.86
N MET A 64 18.00 1.68 4.63
CA MET A 64 18.09 0.52 3.73
C MET A 64 18.39 -0.67 4.62
N GLU A 65 17.46 -1.62 4.63
CA GLU A 65 17.60 -2.88 5.37
C GLU A 65 17.83 -4.01 4.38
N LYS A 66 18.39 -5.12 4.89
CA LYS A 66 18.67 -6.29 4.05
C LYS A 66 17.36 -6.93 3.58
N GLU A 67 17.26 -7.22 2.28
CA GLU A 67 16.14 -8.00 1.74
C GLU A 67 16.17 -9.41 2.36
N SER A 68 15.00 -9.86 2.80
CA SER A 68 14.80 -11.19 3.36
C SER A 68 13.71 -11.94 2.58
N ALA A 69 14.00 -13.19 2.26
CA ALA A 69 13.06 -14.10 1.61
C ALA A 69 11.89 -14.49 2.51
N LEU A 70 12.01 -14.31 3.83
CA LEU A 70 10.94 -14.60 4.79
C LEU A 70 9.81 -13.57 4.77
N PHE A 71 10.05 -12.40 4.15
CA PHE A 71 9.05 -11.37 3.99
C PHE A 71 8.36 -11.47 2.62
N ASN A 72 7.06 -11.72 2.62
CA ASN A 72 6.27 -11.86 1.41
C ASN A 72 6.16 -10.51 0.69
N THR A 73 6.79 -10.37 -0.48
CA THR A 73 6.79 -9.14 -1.29
C THR A 73 5.92 -9.29 -2.53
N PHE A 74 5.30 -8.19 -2.98
CA PHE A 74 4.43 -8.20 -4.16
C PHE A 74 4.16 -6.77 -4.67
N ILE A 75 3.66 -6.69 -5.90
CA ILE A 75 2.97 -5.51 -6.43
C ILE A 75 1.60 -5.96 -6.95
N VAL A 76 0.52 -5.33 -6.50
CA VAL A 76 -0.84 -5.62 -6.98
C VAL A 76 -1.48 -4.31 -7.44
N ILE A 77 -1.87 -4.26 -8.71
CA ILE A 77 -2.60 -3.14 -9.32
C ILE A 77 -4.08 -3.52 -9.41
N PHE A 78 -4.96 -2.70 -8.84
CA PHE A 78 -6.40 -2.89 -8.91
C PHE A 78 -7.10 -1.64 -9.47
N CYS A 79 -7.63 -1.74 -10.69
CA CYS A 79 -8.33 -0.66 -11.39
C CYS A 79 -9.86 -0.82 -11.29
N GLU A 80 -10.58 0.29 -11.06
CA GLU A 80 -12.05 0.35 -11.16
C GLU A 80 -12.51 0.13 -12.61
N GLY A 81 -11.75 0.66 -13.57
CA GLY A 81 -11.99 0.47 -15.00
C GLY A 81 -11.03 -0.53 -15.64
N VAL A 82 -10.88 -0.42 -16.95
CA VAL A 82 -9.91 -1.16 -17.76
C VAL A 82 -8.75 -0.23 -18.09
N ILE A 83 -7.51 -0.73 -18.02
CA ILE A 83 -6.34 0.06 -18.42
C ILE A 83 -6.43 0.37 -19.92
N SER A 84 -6.37 1.66 -20.26
CA SER A 84 -6.51 2.10 -21.65
C SER A 84 -5.30 1.66 -22.49
N PRO A 85 -5.48 1.41 -23.81
CA PRO A 85 -4.39 1.00 -24.68
C PRO A 85 -3.18 1.96 -24.67
N GLN A 86 -3.41 3.26 -24.47
CA GLN A 86 -2.36 4.29 -24.44
C GLN A 86 -1.38 4.09 -23.28
N LEU A 87 -1.82 3.48 -22.18
CA LEU A 87 -0.96 3.19 -21.03
C LEU A 87 -0.23 1.85 -21.17
N LYS A 88 -0.58 0.99 -22.14
CA LYS A 88 0.04 -0.34 -22.32
C LYS A 88 1.52 -0.29 -22.67
N ASN A 89 1.98 0.82 -23.25
CA ASN A 89 3.41 1.03 -23.53
C ASN A 89 4.24 1.08 -22.24
N TYR A 90 3.62 1.49 -21.13
CA TYR A 90 4.27 1.71 -19.85
C TYR A 90 3.83 0.70 -18.78
N ILE A 91 2.58 0.23 -18.81
CA ILE A 91 2.11 -0.92 -18.02
C ILE A 91 1.95 -2.07 -19.00
N ARG A 92 2.99 -2.89 -19.12
CA ARG A 92 3.09 -3.90 -20.17
C ARG A 92 2.46 -5.20 -19.69
N PHE A 93 1.30 -5.50 -20.28
CA PHE A 93 0.61 -6.77 -20.16
C PHE A 93 0.20 -7.25 -21.55
N PHE A 94 0.36 -8.54 -21.79
CA PHE A 94 0.25 -9.18 -23.09
C PHE A 94 -0.57 -10.48 -22.98
N PRO A 95 -1.06 -11.03 -24.11
CA PRO A 95 -1.78 -12.30 -24.07
C PRO A 95 -1.02 -13.45 -23.39
N GLU A 96 0.31 -13.45 -23.42
CA GLU A 96 1.19 -14.47 -22.83
C GLU A 96 1.20 -14.45 -21.31
N ASN A 97 0.89 -13.30 -20.69
CA ASN A 97 0.80 -13.16 -19.25
C ASN A 97 -0.64 -13.00 -18.75
N ALA A 98 -1.63 -13.27 -19.62
CA ALA A 98 -3.04 -13.35 -19.24
C ALA A 98 -3.29 -14.57 -18.34
N VAL A 99 -4.21 -14.44 -17.38
CA VAL A 99 -4.63 -15.52 -16.49
C VAL A 99 -5.57 -16.48 -17.22
N VAL A 100 -4.95 -17.41 -17.93
CA VAL A 100 -5.59 -18.54 -18.62
C VAL A 100 -4.81 -19.83 -18.34
N LYS A 101 -5.48 -20.98 -18.43
CA LYS A 101 -4.89 -22.28 -18.11
C LYS A 101 -3.54 -22.50 -18.81
N LYS A 102 -3.49 -22.24 -20.11
CA LYS A 102 -2.28 -22.39 -20.94
C LYS A 102 -1.08 -21.63 -20.36
N ASN A 103 -1.27 -20.37 -19.96
CA ASN A 103 -0.17 -19.52 -19.49
C ASN A 103 0.26 -19.90 -18.06
N LEU A 104 -0.71 -20.24 -17.21
CA LEU A 104 -0.43 -20.67 -15.83
C LEU A 104 0.35 -22.00 -15.77
N GLN A 105 0.20 -22.87 -16.77
CA GLN A 105 0.96 -24.14 -16.86
C GLN A 105 2.47 -23.94 -16.98
N TYR A 106 2.92 -22.79 -17.45
CA TYR A 106 4.34 -22.49 -17.61
C TYR A 106 4.99 -21.90 -16.35
N LEU A 107 4.22 -21.59 -15.30
CA LEU A 107 4.76 -21.06 -14.07
C LEU A 107 5.38 -22.19 -13.23
N ALA A 108 6.71 -22.16 -13.08
CA ALA A 108 7.48 -23.18 -12.36
C ALA A 108 6.99 -23.41 -10.92
N ASN A 109 6.57 -22.34 -10.25
CA ASN A 109 6.15 -22.37 -8.84
C ASN A 109 4.62 -22.45 -8.67
N PHE A 110 3.87 -22.80 -9.72
CA PHE A 110 2.41 -22.84 -9.68
C PHE A 110 1.88 -24.24 -9.99
N THR A 111 1.32 -24.91 -8.97
CA THR A 111 0.70 -26.22 -9.15
C THR A 111 -0.76 -26.04 -9.57
N LEU A 112 -1.04 -26.25 -10.85
CA LEU A 112 -2.41 -26.35 -11.34
C LEU A 112 -3.05 -27.63 -10.82
N TYR A 113 -4.10 -27.51 -10.00
CA TYR A 113 -4.99 -28.62 -9.71
C TYR A 113 -5.61 -29.15 -11.01
N GLU A 114 -5.81 -30.47 -11.10
CA GLU A 114 -6.37 -31.14 -12.29
C GLU A 114 -7.69 -30.51 -12.76
N ARG A 115 -8.49 -29.98 -11.83
CA ARG A 115 -9.76 -29.27 -12.07
C ARG A 115 -9.61 -27.74 -12.04
N PHE A 116 -8.56 -27.18 -12.66
CA PHE A 116 -8.47 -25.72 -12.82
C PHE A 116 -9.70 -25.16 -13.55
N ASN A 117 -10.45 -24.30 -12.86
CA ASN A 117 -11.58 -23.60 -13.42
C ASN A 117 -11.22 -22.13 -13.65
N LEU A 118 -11.36 -21.66 -14.89
CA LEU A 118 -11.13 -20.25 -15.25
C LEU A 118 -11.94 -19.28 -14.39
N ASN A 119 -13.05 -19.71 -13.80
CA ASN A 119 -13.86 -18.88 -12.92
C ASN A 119 -13.16 -18.49 -11.62
N LEU A 120 -12.07 -19.16 -11.23
CA LEU A 120 -11.26 -18.82 -10.06
C LEU A 120 -10.66 -17.41 -10.15
N ARG A 121 -10.48 -16.87 -11.37
CA ARG A 121 -9.90 -15.54 -11.58
C ARG A 121 -10.84 -14.38 -11.22
N TYR A 122 -12.12 -14.64 -10.96
CA TYR A 122 -13.10 -13.59 -10.67
C TYR A 122 -13.26 -13.39 -9.17
N PHE A 123 -13.38 -12.13 -8.73
CA PHE A 123 -13.58 -11.79 -7.31
C PHE A 123 -14.77 -12.49 -6.64
N GLU A 124 -15.82 -12.76 -7.40
CA GLU A 124 -17.02 -13.46 -6.93
C GLU A 124 -16.76 -14.92 -6.57
N SER A 125 -15.63 -15.49 -7.03
CA SER A 125 -15.27 -16.87 -6.71
C SER A 125 -14.85 -16.96 -5.23
N PRO A 126 -15.41 -17.91 -4.45
CA PRO A 126 -15.02 -18.08 -3.05
C PRO A 126 -13.52 -18.32 -2.82
N ARG A 127 -12.83 -18.90 -3.82
CA ARG A 127 -11.39 -19.20 -3.77
C ARG A 127 -10.51 -18.17 -4.49
N PHE A 128 -11.09 -17.03 -4.90
CA PHE A 128 -10.36 -15.99 -5.64
C PHE A 128 -9.12 -15.51 -4.90
N LEU A 129 -9.27 -15.17 -3.61
CA LEU A 129 -8.16 -14.65 -2.82
C LEU A 129 -7.06 -15.69 -2.60
N ASP A 130 -7.43 -16.96 -2.40
CA ASP A 130 -6.46 -18.05 -2.24
C ASP A 130 -5.70 -18.29 -3.56
N PHE A 131 -6.39 -18.20 -4.69
CA PHE A 131 -5.77 -18.28 -6.01
C PHE A 131 -4.84 -17.09 -6.30
N LEU A 132 -5.25 -15.86 -5.92
CA LEU A 132 -4.41 -14.67 -6.03
C LEU A 132 -3.14 -14.80 -5.19
N GLU A 133 -3.26 -15.31 -3.97
CA GLU A 133 -2.14 -15.50 -3.04
C GLU A 133 -1.05 -16.41 -3.61
N GLN A 134 -1.43 -17.49 -4.28
CA GLN A 134 -0.50 -18.40 -4.98
C GLN A 134 0.29 -17.69 -6.09
N LEU A 135 -0.23 -16.59 -6.62
CA LEU A 135 0.41 -15.80 -7.68
C LEU A 135 1.15 -14.58 -7.15
N LEU A 136 1.13 -14.27 -5.84
CA LEU A 136 1.84 -13.10 -5.31
C LEU A 136 3.37 -13.22 -5.43
N ASN A 137 3.90 -14.45 -5.43
CA ASN A 137 5.33 -14.74 -5.55
C ASN A 137 5.86 -14.71 -6.99
N VAL A 138 5.02 -14.39 -7.99
CA VAL A 138 5.51 -14.21 -9.36
C VAL A 138 6.30 -12.91 -9.49
N ASP A 139 7.27 -12.89 -10.40
CA ASP A 139 7.98 -11.65 -10.70
C ASP A 139 7.02 -10.58 -11.24
N TYR A 140 7.29 -9.31 -10.89
CA TYR A 140 6.52 -8.11 -11.26
C TYR A 140 5.11 -8.03 -10.64
N ALA A 141 4.18 -7.35 -11.31
CA ALA A 141 2.87 -7.01 -10.73
C ALA A 141 1.76 -7.98 -11.15
N LEU A 142 0.78 -8.15 -10.27
CA LEU A 142 -0.52 -8.69 -10.60
C LEU A 142 -1.47 -7.55 -11.03
N LEU A 143 -2.29 -7.81 -12.06
CA LEU A 143 -3.25 -6.83 -12.56
C LEU A 143 -4.69 -7.33 -12.44
N ILE A 144 -5.43 -6.61 -11.62
CA ILE A 144 -6.87 -6.73 -11.44
C ILE A 144 -7.54 -5.54 -12.10
N GLN A 145 -8.54 -5.81 -12.93
CA GLN A 145 -9.34 -4.77 -13.57
C GLN A 145 -10.74 -5.29 -13.85
N GLN A 146 -11.63 -4.38 -14.26
CA GLN A 146 -12.94 -4.76 -14.76
C GLN A 146 -12.77 -5.74 -15.93
N ASP A 147 -13.57 -6.81 -15.97
CA ASP A 147 -13.54 -7.77 -17.08
C ASP A 147 -13.92 -7.05 -18.38
N PRO A 148 -13.00 -6.88 -19.34
CA PRO A 148 -13.27 -6.14 -20.57
C PRO A 148 -14.23 -6.89 -21.49
N THR A 149 -14.45 -8.19 -21.27
CA THR A 149 -15.28 -9.04 -22.14
C THR A 149 -16.78 -8.94 -21.83
N ILE A 150 -17.16 -8.46 -20.64
CA ILE A 150 -18.56 -8.40 -20.20
C ILE A 150 -18.99 -6.96 -19.93
N LYS A 151 -19.59 -6.30 -20.92
CA LYS A 151 -20.02 -4.89 -20.80
C LYS A 151 -21.20 -4.65 -19.85
N LYS A 152 -22.02 -5.66 -19.56
CA LYS A 152 -23.28 -5.52 -18.80
C LYS A 152 -23.16 -5.80 -17.29
N LYS A 153 -22.03 -6.34 -16.82
CA LYS A 153 -21.83 -6.66 -15.39
C LYS A 153 -20.58 -5.98 -14.87
N ASN A 154 -20.68 -5.36 -13.70
CA ASN A 154 -19.53 -4.84 -12.97
C ASN A 154 -18.77 -6.02 -12.34
N ARG A 155 -18.01 -6.75 -13.15
CA ARG A 155 -17.26 -7.93 -12.72
C ARG A 155 -15.76 -7.64 -12.76
N TYR A 156 -15.04 -7.98 -11.71
CA TYR A 156 -13.60 -7.81 -11.63
C TYR A 156 -12.89 -9.15 -11.68
N SER A 157 -11.77 -9.20 -12.40
CA SER A 157 -10.93 -10.39 -12.47
C SER A 157 -9.46 -10.07 -12.33
N LEU A 158 -8.70 -11.04 -11.82
CA LEU A 158 -7.26 -11.10 -12.02
C LEU A 158 -7.04 -11.42 -13.51
N THR A 159 -6.67 -10.40 -14.27
CA THR A 159 -6.59 -10.50 -15.74
C THR A 159 -5.22 -10.94 -16.21
N HIS A 160 -4.16 -10.45 -15.57
CA HIS A 160 -2.78 -10.72 -15.95
C HIS A 160 -1.91 -10.90 -14.70
N PHE A 161 -0.89 -11.74 -14.83
CA PHE A 161 0.23 -11.87 -13.92
C PHE A 161 1.49 -11.31 -14.61
N HIS A 162 2.59 -11.10 -13.88
CA HIS A 162 3.86 -10.67 -14.48
C HIS A 162 3.77 -9.36 -15.30
N VAL A 163 3.02 -8.37 -14.80
CA VAL A 163 2.82 -7.09 -15.46
C VAL A 163 3.99 -6.15 -15.15
N LYS A 164 4.68 -5.69 -16.21
CA LYS A 164 5.87 -4.82 -16.07
C LYS A 164 5.49 -3.35 -16.07
N ILE A 165 6.22 -2.54 -15.30
CA ILE A 165 6.05 -1.10 -15.24
C ILE A 165 7.32 -0.45 -15.79
N ASP A 166 7.25 -0.06 -17.06
CA ASP A 166 8.35 0.44 -17.88
C ASP A 166 8.14 1.94 -18.19
N TRP A 167 7.89 2.77 -17.17
CA TRP A 167 7.83 4.23 -17.34
C TRP A 167 9.02 4.89 -16.63
N PRO A 168 9.85 5.69 -17.35
CA PRO A 168 11.01 6.32 -16.74
C PRO A 168 10.66 7.21 -15.55
N ILE A 169 11.51 7.18 -14.51
CA ILE A 169 11.36 8.06 -13.32
C ILE A 169 11.35 9.53 -13.73
N ALA A 170 12.18 9.91 -14.71
CA ALA A 170 12.22 11.27 -15.23
C ALA A 170 10.86 11.69 -15.80
N ASP A 171 10.25 10.85 -16.63
CA ASP A 171 8.95 11.14 -17.24
C ASP A 171 7.83 11.20 -16.20
N ALA A 172 7.85 10.30 -15.20
CA ALA A 172 6.91 10.33 -14.09
C ALA A 172 7.04 11.59 -13.23
N ALA A 173 8.29 12.02 -12.99
CA ALA A 173 8.57 13.25 -12.25
C ALA A 173 8.16 14.48 -13.04
N GLU A 174 8.38 14.48 -14.36
CA GLU A 174 7.95 15.55 -15.26
C GLU A 174 6.42 15.68 -15.28
N ASP A 175 5.71 14.57 -15.44
CA ASP A 175 4.24 14.53 -15.44
C ASP A 175 3.68 15.09 -14.13
N LEU A 176 4.23 14.66 -12.97
CA LEU A 176 3.82 15.20 -11.68
C LEU A 176 4.17 16.69 -11.53
N ALA A 177 5.37 17.10 -11.94
CA ALA A 177 5.82 18.48 -11.82
C ALA A 177 5.00 19.44 -12.69
N LYS A 178 4.62 19.02 -13.91
CA LYS A 178 3.70 19.75 -14.79
C LYS A 178 2.31 19.86 -14.16
N TYR A 179 1.78 18.75 -13.64
CA TYR A 179 0.48 18.73 -12.94
C TYR A 179 0.45 19.67 -11.73
N LEU A 180 1.54 19.73 -10.97
CA LEU A 180 1.70 20.60 -9.80
C LEU A 180 2.14 22.03 -10.16
N ARG A 181 2.32 22.34 -11.44
CA ARG A 181 2.74 23.65 -11.98
C ARG A 181 4.10 24.11 -11.45
N TYR A 182 5.04 23.19 -11.24
CA TYR A 182 6.45 23.53 -10.95
C TYR A 182 7.30 23.73 -12.20
N ILE A 183 6.87 23.13 -13.30
CA ILE A 183 7.49 23.27 -14.63
C ILE A 183 6.39 23.42 -15.68
N ARG A 184 6.73 23.93 -16.86
CA ARG A 184 5.80 24.06 -17.99
C ARG A 184 6.01 22.97 -19.03
N ASP A 185 7.23 22.84 -19.52
CA ASP A 185 7.51 22.19 -20.79
C ASP A 185 8.34 20.92 -20.61
N ASN A 186 9.44 20.98 -19.87
CA ASN A 186 10.32 19.82 -19.68
C ASN A 186 10.98 19.80 -18.30
N LEU A 187 11.33 18.61 -17.82
CA LEU A 187 11.90 18.40 -16.49
C LEU A 187 13.19 19.19 -16.26
N TYR A 188 13.97 19.40 -17.32
CA TYR A 188 15.29 20.03 -17.30
C TYR A 188 15.25 21.52 -17.64
N GLU A 189 14.07 22.15 -17.72
CA GLU A 189 13.93 23.57 -18.13
C GLU A 189 14.60 24.56 -17.16
N HIS A 190 14.90 24.09 -15.95
CA HIS A 190 15.62 24.83 -14.91
C HIS A 190 16.93 24.15 -14.50
N GLY A 191 17.48 23.30 -15.38
CA GLY A 191 18.74 22.58 -15.21
C GLY A 191 18.65 21.30 -14.38
N ASP A 192 19.70 20.48 -14.48
CA ASP A 192 19.78 19.13 -13.91
C ASP A 192 19.55 19.08 -12.40
N LYS A 193 20.02 20.11 -11.69
CA LYS A 193 19.83 20.20 -10.24
C LYS A 193 18.36 20.26 -9.86
N VAL A 194 17.56 21.05 -10.58
CA VAL A 194 16.12 21.17 -10.33
C VAL A 194 15.40 19.89 -10.76
N ALA A 195 15.76 19.34 -11.93
CA ALA A 195 15.25 18.06 -12.41
C ALA A 195 15.43 16.94 -11.37
N ARG A 196 16.64 16.84 -10.79
CA ARG A 196 16.95 15.85 -9.75
C ARG A 196 16.12 16.05 -8.48
N ILE A 197 15.89 17.29 -8.06
CA ILE A 197 15.04 17.58 -6.90
C ILE A 197 13.59 17.19 -7.18
N LEU A 198 13.06 17.47 -8.38
CA LEU A 198 11.71 17.08 -8.76
C LEU A 198 11.54 15.56 -8.80
N GLN A 199 12.55 14.83 -9.29
CA GLN A 199 12.56 13.37 -9.18
C GLN A 199 12.53 12.92 -7.72
N ASN A 200 13.34 13.50 -6.83
CA ASN A 200 13.28 13.16 -5.41
C ASN A 200 11.91 13.50 -4.78
N LYS A 201 11.29 14.60 -5.21
CA LYS A 201 9.94 14.99 -4.77
C LYS A 201 8.84 14.06 -5.28
N LEU A 202 9.01 13.38 -6.42
CA LEU A 202 8.13 12.30 -6.84
C LEU A 202 8.11 11.18 -5.78
N PHE A 203 9.27 10.73 -5.32
CA PHE A 203 9.32 9.69 -4.28
C PHE A 203 8.66 10.17 -2.98
N GLU A 204 8.95 11.40 -2.55
CA GLU A 204 8.33 11.98 -1.35
C GLU A 204 6.80 12.09 -1.48
N TYR A 205 6.29 12.44 -2.67
CA TYR A 205 4.86 12.49 -2.98
C TYR A 205 4.16 11.15 -2.69
N TYR A 206 4.88 10.05 -2.88
CA TYR A 206 4.43 8.68 -2.65
C TYR A 206 4.96 8.08 -1.33
N GLY A 207 5.51 8.90 -0.44
CA GLY A 207 5.95 8.46 0.89
C GLY A 207 7.18 7.57 0.88
N CYS A 208 8.01 7.65 -0.16
CA CYS A 208 9.26 6.93 -0.30
C CYS A 208 10.46 7.88 -0.26
N HIS A 209 11.60 7.36 0.18
CA HIS A 209 12.89 7.97 -0.13
C HIS A 209 13.26 7.72 -1.60
N HIS A 210 14.15 8.52 -2.19
CA HIS A 210 14.52 8.39 -3.61
C HIS A 210 15.50 7.25 -3.92
N SER A 211 15.96 6.53 -2.90
CA SER A 211 16.90 5.40 -3.02
C SER A 211 16.25 4.04 -2.76
N VAL A 212 14.91 3.98 -2.78
CA VAL A 212 14.18 2.74 -2.45
C VAL A 212 14.35 1.67 -3.52
N GLY A 213 14.23 0.41 -3.13
CA GLY A 213 14.33 -0.74 -4.03
C GLY A 213 13.30 -0.76 -5.17
N GLY A 214 13.56 -1.61 -6.16
CA GLY A 214 12.85 -1.66 -7.44
C GLY A 214 11.33 -1.83 -7.32
N ARG A 215 10.82 -2.61 -6.35
CA ARG A 215 9.37 -2.82 -6.18
C ARG A 215 8.62 -1.55 -5.77
N ARG A 216 9.18 -0.78 -4.83
CA ARG A 216 8.59 0.50 -4.38
C ARG A 216 8.61 1.53 -5.49
N THR A 217 9.71 1.59 -6.24
CA THR A 217 9.83 2.41 -7.45
C THR A 217 8.79 2.01 -8.51
N ALA A 218 8.69 0.73 -8.86
CA ALA A 218 7.70 0.27 -9.83
C ALA A 218 6.25 0.58 -9.39
N GLY A 219 5.93 0.38 -8.12
CA GLY A 219 4.60 0.65 -7.57
C GLY A 219 4.22 2.14 -7.55
N LEU A 220 5.15 3.04 -7.16
CA LEU A 220 4.86 4.48 -7.18
C LEU A 220 4.75 5.02 -8.62
N ILE A 221 5.55 4.48 -9.54
CA ILE A 221 5.49 4.83 -10.96
C ILE A 221 4.16 4.36 -11.57
N ALA A 222 3.72 3.14 -11.24
CA ALA A 222 2.39 2.65 -11.60
C ALA A 222 1.30 3.57 -11.07
N ALA A 223 1.39 3.96 -9.80
CA ALA A 223 0.43 4.85 -9.17
C ALA A 223 0.40 6.24 -9.82
N GLN A 224 1.55 6.81 -10.23
CA GLN A 224 1.59 8.07 -10.97
C GLN A 224 0.94 7.94 -12.34
N LEU A 225 1.27 6.89 -13.08
CA LEU A 225 0.75 6.69 -14.43
C LEU A 225 -0.77 6.50 -14.42
N LEU A 226 -1.29 5.71 -13.49
CA LEU A 226 -2.72 5.40 -13.40
C LEU A 226 -3.58 6.63 -13.05
N ARG A 227 -3.01 7.73 -12.54
CA ARG A 227 -3.74 9.01 -12.37
C ARG A 227 -4.25 9.61 -13.67
N ARG A 228 -3.67 9.20 -14.80
CA ARG A 228 -4.08 9.63 -16.14
C ARG A 228 -5.43 9.01 -16.55
N LEU A 229 -5.87 7.94 -15.89
CA LEU A 229 -7.19 7.36 -16.09
C LEU A 229 -8.32 8.29 -15.62
N ASP A 230 -9.52 8.01 -16.12
CA ASP A 230 -10.77 8.68 -15.74
C ASP A 230 -11.51 7.95 -14.59
N CYS A 231 -10.98 6.81 -14.14
CA CYS A 231 -11.47 6.00 -13.03
C CYS A 231 -10.44 5.91 -11.89
N ILE A 232 -10.86 5.45 -10.71
CA ILE A 232 -9.93 5.26 -9.59
C ILE A 232 -9.17 3.94 -9.72
N SER A 233 -8.00 3.88 -9.10
CA SER A 233 -7.16 2.70 -9.02
C SER A 233 -6.42 2.67 -7.70
N THR A 234 -5.98 1.48 -7.30
CA THR A 234 -5.20 1.26 -6.09
C THR A 234 -3.99 0.40 -6.43
N VAL A 235 -2.82 0.81 -5.98
CA VAL A 235 -1.59 0.03 -6.09
C VAL A 235 -1.14 -0.36 -4.69
N PHE A 236 -1.02 -1.67 -4.46
CA PHE A 236 -0.46 -2.24 -3.25
C PHE A 236 0.97 -2.68 -3.50
N VAL A 237 1.88 -2.36 -2.58
CA VAL A 237 3.29 -2.77 -2.66
C VAL A 237 3.75 -3.31 -1.33
N SER A 238 4.16 -4.57 -1.28
CA SER A 238 4.83 -5.14 -0.11
C SER A 238 6.34 -5.14 -0.31
N SER A 239 7.11 -4.66 0.67
CA SER A 239 8.57 -4.53 0.57
C SER A 239 9.27 -4.96 1.85
N SER A 240 10.13 -5.98 1.72
CA SER A 240 10.98 -6.53 2.78
C SER A 240 11.92 -5.47 3.35
N GLU A 241 12.57 -4.69 2.47
CA GLU A 241 13.45 -3.56 2.83
C GLU A 241 12.79 -2.54 3.78
N SER A 242 11.46 -2.43 3.78
CA SER A 242 10.71 -1.47 4.61
C SER A 242 9.77 -2.12 5.62
N ARG A 243 9.76 -3.46 5.72
CA ARG A 243 8.86 -4.24 6.60
C ARG A 243 7.40 -3.77 6.58
N SER A 244 6.94 -3.29 5.43
CA SER A 244 5.65 -2.61 5.33
C SER A 244 4.98 -2.85 3.98
N MET A 245 3.66 -2.71 4.00
CA MET A 245 2.82 -2.68 2.82
C MET A 245 2.35 -1.25 2.55
N TYR A 246 2.58 -0.76 1.34
CA TYR A 246 2.12 0.54 0.87
C TYR A 246 0.81 0.37 0.13
N LYS A 247 -0.07 1.35 0.30
CA LYS A 247 -1.29 1.53 -0.50
C LYS A 247 -1.28 2.92 -1.10
N TYR A 248 -1.33 2.98 -2.43
CA TYR A 248 -1.53 4.21 -3.18
C TYR A 248 -2.94 4.20 -3.75
N SER A 249 -3.79 5.13 -3.32
CA SER A 249 -5.18 5.22 -3.78
C SER A 249 -5.61 6.68 -4.00
N GLU A 250 -6.87 6.88 -4.38
CA GLU A 250 -7.48 8.21 -4.51
C GLU A 250 -7.48 9.02 -3.19
N ARG A 251 -7.32 8.34 -2.04
CA ARG A 251 -7.28 8.96 -0.71
C ARG A 251 -5.88 9.39 -0.27
N GLY A 252 -4.85 9.00 -1.02
CA GLY A 252 -3.46 9.32 -0.73
C GLY A 252 -2.60 8.09 -0.53
N VAL A 253 -1.65 8.19 0.40
CA VAL A 253 -0.69 7.13 0.72
C VAL A 253 -0.99 6.57 2.09
N SER A 254 -1.07 5.25 2.22
CA SER A 254 -1.04 4.56 3.51
C SER A 254 0.15 3.60 3.58
N LYS A 255 0.73 3.44 4.77
CA LYS A 255 1.71 2.41 5.08
C LYS A 255 1.17 1.54 6.20
N PHE A 256 1.15 0.23 5.99
CA PHE A 256 0.80 -0.76 6.98
C PHE A 256 2.06 -1.46 7.48
N PHE A 257 2.21 -1.61 8.78
CA PHE A 257 3.39 -2.20 9.42
C PHE A 257 3.04 -2.82 10.77
N LEU A 258 3.94 -3.64 11.29
CA LEU A 258 3.78 -4.27 12.59
C LEU A 258 4.49 -3.47 13.67
N ILE A 259 3.91 -3.47 14.86
CA ILE A 259 4.54 -2.95 16.08
C ILE A 259 4.45 -3.99 17.19
N GLN A 260 5.41 -3.95 18.10
CA GLN A 260 5.35 -4.66 19.36
C GLN A 260 4.65 -3.77 20.40
N LEU A 261 3.82 -4.39 21.24
CA LEU A 261 3.16 -3.75 22.37
C LEU A 261 3.49 -4.51 23.66
N ASN A 262 3.87 -3.77 24.71
CA ASN A 262 4.07 -4.33 26.04
C ASN A 262 2.76 -4.31 26.85
N GLU A 263 2.74 -4.95 28.02
CA GLU A 263 1.53 -5.07 28.85
C GLU A 263 0.98 -3.71 29.30
N ASP A 264 1.82 -2.73 29.60
CA ASP A 264 1.39 -1.39 30.01
C ASP A 264 0.66 -0.66 28.88
N GLN A 265 1.22 -0.73 27.66
CA GLN A 265 0.59 -0.18 26.46
C GLN A 265 -0.73 -0.87 26.14
N ILE A 266 -0.79 -2.20 26.29
CA ILE A 266 -2.02 -2.97 26.09
C ILE A 266 -3.08 -2.53 27.10
N SER A 267 -2.70 -2.37 28.37
CA SER A 267 -3.59 -1.92 29.44
C SER A 267 -4.15 -0.54 29.15
N ALA A 268 -3.27 0.43 28.86
CA ALA A 268 -3.67 1.80 28.55
C ALA A 268 -4.59 1.89 27.31
N LEU A 269 -4.31 1.10 26.27
CA LEU A 269 -5.16 1.06 25.08
C LEU A 269 -6.50 0.38 25.34
N ALA A 270 -6.53 -0.71 26.11
CA ALA A 270 -7.76 -1.40 26.47
C ALA A 270 -8.69 -0.49 27.30
N ASP A 271 -8.13 0.19 28.30
CA ASP A 271 -8.87 1.12 29.16
C ASP A 271 -9.42 2.31 28.37
N ARG A 272 -8.60 2.89 27.48
CA ARG A 272 -9.03 4.03 26.64
C ARG A 272 -10.18 3.67 25.71
N GLU A 273 -10.22 2.44 25.20
CA GLU A 273 -11.30 1.96 24.34
C GLU A 273 -12.46 1.32 25.12
N GLY A 274 -12.43 1.35 26.46
CA GLY A 274 -13.49 0.85 27.33
C GLY A 274 -13.71 -0.67 27.23
N MET A 275 -12.64 -1.45 27.09
CA MET A 275 -12.71 -2.92 27.01
C MET A 275 -11.69 -3.61 27.93
N SER A 276 -11.94 -4.88 28.28
CA SER A 276 -10.97 -5.66 29.07
C SER A 276 -9.69 -5.93 28.27
N LYS A 277 -8.57 -6.14 28.97
CA LYS A 277 -7.27 -6.47 28.36
C LYS A 277 -7.35 -7.72 27.49
N GLU A 278 -8.06 -8.76 27.94
CA GLU A 278 -8.25 -10.02 27.22
C GLU A 278 -9.04 -9.80 25.93
N THR A 279 -10.08 -8.96 26.01
CA THR A 279 -10.89 -8.58 24.84
C THR A 279 -10.05 -7.82 23.84
N PHE A 280 -9.22 -6.88 24.30
CA PHE A 280 -8.30 -6.12 23.46
C PHE A 280 -7.28 -7.03 22.75
N LYS A 281 -6.58 -7.88 23.52
CA LYS A 281 -5.62 -8.87 23.01
C LYS A 281 -6.27 -9.74 21.93
N THR A 282 -7.45 -10.28 22.21
CA THR A 282 -8.18 -11.17 21.29
C THR A 282 -8.59 -10.46 20.00
N ARG A 283 -8.93 -9.16 20.05
CA ARG A 283 -9.47 -8.40 18.92
C ARG A 283 -8.41 -7.72 18.07
N TYR A 284 -7.30 -7.25 18.65
CA TYR A 284 -6.32 -6.40 17.97
C TYR A 284 -4.93 -7.02 17.82
N LEU A 285 -4.58 -8.01 18.64
CA LEU A 285 -3.21 -8.46 18.76
C LEU A 285 -3.00 -9.88 18.27
N TYR A 286 -1.78 -10.14 17.83
CA TYR A 286 -1.26 -11.45 17.47
C TYR A 286 -0.21 -11.82 18.52
N GLN A 287 -0.37 -12.99 19.12
CA GLN A 287 0.57 -13.47 20.12
C GLN A 287 1.86 -13.97 19.45
N ALA A 288 2.99 -13.50 19.98
CA ALA A 288 4.31 -14.10 19.84
C ALA A 288 4.70 -14.76 21.17
N GLU A 289 5.90 -15.32 21.28
CA GLU A 289 6.35 -16.06 22.47
C GLU A 289 6.15 -15.26 23.77
N ASP A 290 6.81 -14.11 23.90
CA ASP A 290 6.83 -13.26 25.10
C ASP A 290 6.20 -11.88 24.90
N TYR A 291 5.68 -11.57 23.70
CA TYR A 291 5.07 -10.27 23.39
C TYR A 291 3.88 -10.37 22.44
N TYR A 292 3.21 -9.23 22.26
CA TYR A 292 2.09 -9.09 21.34
C TYR A 292 2.43 -8.14 20.20
N VAL A 293 1.91 -8.47 19.02
CA VAL A 293 2.09 -7.70 17.79
C VAL A 293 0.76 -7.15 17.31
N GLY A 294 0.76 -5.86 16.95
CA GLY A 294 -0.38 -5.17 16.38
C GLY A 294 -0.15 -4.77 14.92
N ILE A 295 -1.21 -4.79 14.10
CA ILE A 295 -1.18 -4.23 12.74
C ILE A 295 -1.47 -2.74 12.84
N THR A 296 -0.58 -1.90 12.33
CA THR A 296 -0.76 -0.45 12.33
C THR A 296 -0.82 0.11 10.93
N GLU A 297 -1.53 1.23 10.77
CA GLU A 297 -1.59 2.02 9.53
C GLU A 297 -1.20 3.47 9.83
N ALA A 298 -0.21 3.98 9.10
CA ALA A 298 0.07 5.40 9.00
C ALA A 298 -0.51 5.93 7.69
N THR A 299 -1.42 6.89 7.78
CA THR A 299 -2.02 7.55 6.61
C THR A 299 -1.39 8.91 6.38
N TYR A 300 -1.17 9.26 5.13
CA TYR A 300 -0.49 10.48 4.75
C TYR A 300 -1.34 11.32 3.80
N ARG A 301 -1.21 12.64 3.94
CA ARG A 301 -1.90 13.61 3.08
C ARG A 301 -0.91 14.53 2.41
N HIS A 302 -1.17 14.82 1.15
CA HIS A 302 -0.47 15.85 0.38
C HIS A 302 -0.63 17.23 1.01
N THR A 303 0.47 17.96 1.13
CA THR A 303 0.48 19.35 1.60
C THR A 303 0.02 20.30 0.49
N VAL A 304 -0.05 21.60 0.78
CA VAL A 304 -0.37 22.61 -0.24
C VAL A 304 0.66 22.65 -1.37
N TYR A 305 1.92 22.31 -1.06
CA TYR A 305 3.02 22.30 -2.02
C TYR A 305 2.96 21.12 -2.99
N SER A 306 2.16 20.10 -2.71
CA SER A 306 2.00 18.90 -3.53
C SER A 306 0.56 18.74 -4.04
N LYS A 307 -0.15 19.86 -4.21
CA LYS A 307 -1.44 19.95 -4.90
C LYS A 307 -1.35 21.00 -5.98
N PRO A 308 -2.14 20.94 -7.07
CA PRO A 308 -2.21 22.03 -8.03
C PRO A 308 -2.58 23.36 -7.35
N PRO A 309 -2.03 24.49 -7.81
CA PRO A 309 -2.41 25.80 -7.26
C PRO A 309 -3.80 26.19 -7.70
N GLU A 310 -4.54 26.83 -6.79
CA GLU A 310 -5.89 27.32 -7.04
C GLU A 310 -5.88 28.43 -8.11
N ASP A 311 -4.83 29.26 -8.14
CA ASP A 311 -4.64 30.31 -9.14
C ASP A 311 -4.10 29.80 -10.50
N GLY A 312 -3.76 28.50 -10.59
CA GLY A 312 -3.21 27.87 -11.79
C GLY A 312 -1.82 28.35 -12.22
N ARG A 313 -1.15 29.22 -11.45
CA ARG A 313 0.14 29.82 -11.80
C ARG A 313 1.30 28.86 -11.61
N LEU A 314 2.40 29.12 -12.32
CA LEU A 314 3.66 28.40 -12.10
C LEU A 314 4.24 28.74 -10.72
N ARG A 315 4.81 27.73 -10.06
CA ARG A 315 5.36 27.81 -8.71
C ARG A 315 6.86 27.70 -8.74
N LYS A 316 7.51 28.45 -7.85
CA LYS A 316 8.92 28.25 -7.55
C LYS A 316 9.10 27.03 -6.65
N LEU A 317 9.96 26.10 -7.06
CA LEU A 317 10.30 24.92 -6.26
C LEU A 317 11.04 25.33 -4.97
N LYS A 318 10.54 24.85 -3.83
CA LYS A 318 11.18 24.99 -2.52
C LYS A 318 11.52 23.61 -1.97
N PRO A 319 12.78 23.13 -2.11
CA PRO A 319 13.16 21.76 -1.78
C PRO A 319 12.90 21.37 -0.32
N ALA A 320 13.09 22.32 0.60
CA ALA A 320 12.91 22.13 2.04
C ALA A 320 11.45 21.85 2.46
N TYR A 321 10.47 22.18 1.62
CA TYR A 321 9.07 22.05 1.98
C TYR A 321 8.56 20.62 1.77
N SER A 322 7.97 20.05 2.82
CA SER A 322 7.42 18.70 2.74
C SER A 322 6.20 18.65 1.82
N TRP A 323 6.18 17.69 0.91
CA TRP A 323 5.07 17.35 0.01
C TRP A 323 4.11 16.35 0.65
N LEU A 324 4.53 15.69 1.72
CA LEU A 324 3.71 14.72 2.41
C LEU A 324 3.75 14.96 3.92
N ARG A 325 2.60 14.83 4.58
CA ARG A 325 2.51 14.88 6.04
C ARG A 325 1.73 13.70 6.55
N LEU A 326 2.14 13.17 7.71
CA LEU A 326 1.34 12.22 8.46
C LEU A 326 0.01 12.88 8.82
N ARG A 327 -1.09 12.14 8.66
CA ARG A 327 -2.44 12.62 8.90
C ARG A 327 -3.03 11.91 10.11
N ASP A 328 -3.23 10.61 10.00
CA ASP A 328 -3.84 9.78 11.03
C ASP A 328 -3.06 8.47 11.16
N GLU A 329 -3.06 7.91 12.37
CA GLU A 329 -2.46 6.63 12.70
C GLU A 329 -3.50 5.73 13.36
N PHE A 330 -3.52 4.46 12.95
CA PHE A 330 -4.50 3.49 13.42
C PHE A 330 -3.85 2.19 13.85
N LEU A 331 -4.37 1.59 14.92
CA LEU A 331 -4.19 0.16 15.20
C LEU A 331 -5.41 -0.58 14.63
N HIS A 332 -5.13 -1.50 13.70
CA HIS A 332 -6.14 -2.30 13.04
C HIS A 332 -6.52 -3.52 13.87
N PRO A 333 -7.80 -3.92 13.87
CA PRO A 333 -8.20 -5.18 14.46
C PRO A 333 -7.57 -6.33 13.68
N ARG A 334 -7.51 -7.50 14.32
CA ARG A 334 -7.15 -8.75 13.64
C ARG A 334 -8.05 -8.95 12.43
N ILE A 335 -7.47 -9.57 11.41
CA ILE A 335 -8.16 -9.98 10.19
C ILE A 335 -9.28 -11.01 10.39
N THR A 336 -9.65 -11.37 11.62
CA THR A 336 -10.78 -12.26 11.96
C THR A 336 -11.83 -11.53 12.80
N ALA A 337 -11.52 -10.33 13.31
CA ALA A 337 -12.39 -9.55 14.18
C ALA A 337 -13.30 -8.60 13.36
N PHE A 338 -14.23 -9.17 12.60
CA PHE A 338 -15.10 -8.44 11.66
C PHE A 338 -15.94 -7.31 12.28
N ASN A 339 -16.25 -7.40 13.57
CA ASN A 339 -17.08 -6.42 14.29
C ASN A 339 -16.26 -5.32 14.99
N SER A 340 -14.93 -5.41 14.93
CA SER A 340 -14.03 -4.43 15.53
C SER A 340 -13.65 -3.36 14.51
N ARG A 341 -13.44 -2.14 14.99
CA ARG A 341 -13.05 -0.99 14.15
C ARG A 341 -11.57 -0.66 14.39
N PRO A 342 -10.84 -0.11 13.41
CA PRO A 342 -9.53 0.46 13.69
C PRO A 342 -9.64 1.55 14.77
N ILE A 343 -8.70 1.56 15.72
CA ILE A 343 -8.64 2.56 16.79
C ILE A 343 -7.51 3.54 16.50
N SER A 344 -7.68 4.81 16.88
CA SER A 344 -6.62 5.80 16.68
C SER A 344 -5.44 5.52 17.60
N TYR A 345 -4.22 5.44 17.07
CA TYR A 345 -3.04 5.19 17.89
C TYR A 345 -1.83 5.97 17.39
N LYS A 346 -1.51 7.07 18.07
CA LYS A 346 -0.40 7.96 17.74
C LYS A 346 0.93 7.36 18.18
N TRP A 347 1.47 6.44 17.41
CA TRP A 347 2.70 5.74 17.76
C TRP A 347 3.96 6.54 17.37
N ILE A 348 3.94 7.21 16.22
CA ILE A 348 5.09 7.92 15.63
C ILE A 348 5.55 9.10 16.51
N TYR A 349 4.60 9.86 17.06
CA TYR A 349 4.88 11.06 17.87
C TYR A 349 4.67 10.87 19.36
N ALA A 350 4.37 9.65 19.83
CA ALA A 350 4.35 9.36 21.27
C ALA A 350 5.72 9.73 21.87
N SER A 351 5.70 10.64 22.84
CA SER A 351 6.91 11.26 23.39
C SER A 351 7.68 10.25 24.24
N PRO A 352 9.03 10.31 24.30
CA PRO A 352 9.80 9.54 25.28
C PRO A 352 9.37 9.80 26.73
N SER A 353 8.84 11.00 27.02
CA SER A 353 8.30 11.39 28.32
C SER A 353 6.98 10.70 28.69
N GLU A 354 6.13 10.33 27.71
CA GLU A 354 4.96 9.48 27.94
C GLU A 354 5.37 8.02 28.21
N GLN A 355 6.57 7.62 27.80
CA GLN A 355 7.19 6.32 28.08
C GLN A 355 7.97 6.32 29.41
N THR A 356 8.43 7.49 29.89
CA THR A 356 9.25 7.61 31.11
C THR A 356 8.37 7.91 32.34
N GLN A 357 7.25 8.64 32.19
CA GLN A 357 6.26 8.77 33.27
C GLN A 357 5.59 7.44 33.64
N GLN A 358 5.62 6.45 32.74
CA GLN A 358 5.17 5.08 33.01
C GLN A 358 6.23 4.21 33.71
N LYS A 359 7.52 4.57 33.68
CA LYS A 359 8.56 3.87 34.47
C LYS A 359 8.55 4.31 35.94
N VAL A 360 8.27 5.58 36.22
CA VAL A 360 8.34 6.12 37.60
C VAL A 360 7.10 5.74 38.42
N ALA A 361 5.94 5.52 37.79
CA ALA A 361 4.73 5.08 38.49
C ALA A 361 4.78 3.60 38.96
N GLY A 362 5.68 2.78 38.41
CA GLY A 362 5.87 1.38 38.82
C GLY A 362 6.90 1.18 39.95
N GLU A 363 7.65 2.21 40.33
CA GLU A 363 8.66 2.17 41.41
C GLU A 363 8.19 2.83 42.71
N GLN A 364 6.97 3.40 42.76
CA GLN A 364 6.42 4.03 43.98
C GLN A 364 5.35 3.22 44.71
N ASP A 365 4.94 2.06 44.18
CA ASP A 365 4.01 1.12 44.85
C ASP A 365 4.73 -0.10 45.46
N SER A 366 6.05 -0.04 45.62
CA SER A 366 6.88 -1.08 46.24
C SER A 366 7.79 -0.55 47.35
N THR A 367 7.25 0.30 48.23
CA THR A 367 7.81 0.50 49.58
C THR A 367 6.72 0.58 50.64
#